data_AF-A0A924JPN3-F1
#
_entry.id   AF-A0A924JPN3-F1
#
_cell.length_a   1.000
_cell.length_b   1.000
_cell.length_c   1.000
_cell.angle_alpha   90.00
_cell.angle_beta   90.00
_cell.angle_gamma   90.00
#
_symmetry.space_group_name_H-M   'P 1'
#
loop_
_entity.id
_entity.type
_entity.pdbx_description
1 polymer ?
#
loop_
_entity_poly.entity_id
_entity_poly.type
_entity_poly.pdbx_seq_one_letter_code
_entity_poly.pdbx_strand_id
1 'polypeptide(L)'
;MKAIKLSLAFLAVLLISEKSIGQKQTAKQKYGCSSEIPKQENPSFIEDTTKMKKRGLADNYYLWDNGKTLYIKFMSGSTQMQEKVKSIVKEWEQYANLHFEFVTVGASNIRINLDDKGGHNSMIGTLANLASPDEKTMNFDTTDFRTYAAMHRTVLHEFGHAIGLLHEHYSPIAGIQWNKEVVYAELKKTQGWDKDAVDNNLFQQYALSYTNGTKYDRTSIMHYPVFARWTTNGYNVDWNNQLSAGDIGLINILYPKNGDRVNEVPRFTIENYTKMEVVKNTAKQGFSLFPSFNIRTAGKQGVVYFIAFFYDKDGNPIKKETDSYSINKSAATFKSFTIGAGKNMSANKLSPNDFELFIPYSELPVPSGNNTIRVEFRAYVLDKKDDGSTELKMIYASKPVYSSFIKS
;
A
#
# COMPACT_ATOMS: atom_id res chain seq x y z
N MET A 1 -2.90 -33.34 94.93
CA MET A 1 -2.75 -34.52 94.05
C MET A 1 -3.64 -34.35 92.83
N LYS A 2 -3.09 -34.60 91.63
CA LYS A 2 -3.70 -34.97 90.32
C LYS A 2 -4.99 -34.23 89.91
N ALA A 3 -4.97 -33.28 88.97
CA ALA A 3 -4.83 -33.41 87.50
C ALA A 3 -5.99 -34.15 86.82
N ILE A 4 -6.67 -33.48 85.87
CA ILE A 4 -7.15 -34.04 84.59
C ILE A 4 -7.17 -32.90 83.56
N LYS A 5 -6.54 -33.16 82.41
CA LYS A 5 -6.37 -32.31 81.22
C LYS A 5 -7.52 -32.54 80.26
N LEU A 6 -7.96 -31.49 79.56
CA LEU A 6 -8.76 -31.57 78.34
C LEU A 6 -7.85 -31.21 77.16
N SER A 7 -7.74 -32.10 76.18
CA SER A 7 -7.06 -31.86 74.90
C SER A 7 -7.92 -32.44 73.77
N LEU A 8 -8.51 -31.55 72.96
CA LEU A 8 -9.15 -31.89 71.68
C LEU A 8 -8.06 -31.99 70.61
N ALA A 9 -7.98 -33.13 69.94
CA ALA A 9 -7.09 -33.36 68.80
C ALA A 9 -7.74 -32.81 67.51
N PHE A 10 -7.06 -31.86 66.87
CA PHE A 10 -7.32 -31.42 65.49
C PHE A 10 -6.53 -32.33 64.54
N LEU A 11 -7.22 -33.06 63.66
CA LEU A 11 -6.60 -33.80 62.57
C LEU A 11 -6.52 -32.88 61.33
N ALA A 12 -5.32 -32.47 60.96
CA ALA A 12 -5.06 -31.67 59.78
C ALA A 12 -5.03 -32.58 58.53
N VAL A 13 -5.96 -32.36 57.60
CA VAL A 13 -5.87 -32.88 56.23
C VAL A 13 -5.27 -31.78 55.36
N LEU A 14 -4.01 -31.96 54.94
CA LEU A 14 -3.38 -31.13 53.92
C LEU A 14 -4.04 -31.43 52.56
N LEU A 15 -4.86 -30.50 52.07
CA LEU A 15 -5.18 -30.42 50.64
C LEU A 15 -4.08 -29.59 49.98
N ILE A 16 -3.17 -30.26 49.26
CA ILE A 16 -2.20 -29.61 48.39
C ILE A 16 -2.99 -29.09 47.19
N SER A 17 -3.33 -27.79 47.18
CA SER A 17 -3.73 -27.13 45.95
C SER A 17 -2.47 -26.92 45.11
N GLU A 18 -2.30 -27.69 44.04
CA GLU A 18 -1.36 -27.34 42.98
C GLU A 18 -1.83 -26.02 42.35
N LYS A 19 -1.32 -24.90 42.87
CA LYS A 19 -1.27 -23.67 42.09
C LYS A 19 -0.29 -23.93 40.95
N SER A 20 -0.85 -24.30 39.79
CA SER A 20 -0.21 -24.04 38.51
C SER A 20 0.25 -22.59 38.52
N ILE A 21 1.56 -22.39 38.67
CA ILE A 21 2.21 -21.14 38.32
C ILE A 21 2.14 -21.10 36.81
N GLY A 22 1.00 -20.65 36.28
CA GLY A 22 0.91 -20.22 34.91
C GLY A 22 1.96 -19.14 34.74
N GLN A 23 3.05 -19.46 34.02
CA GLN A 23 3.90 -18.43 33.45
C GLN A 23 2.97 -17.47 32.73
N LYS A 24 2.85 -16.23 33.24
CA LYS A 24 2.38 -15.12 32.41
C LYS A 24 3.32 -15.14 31.20
N GLN A 25 2.86 -15.69 30.07
CA GLN A 25 3.44 -15.37 28.79
C GLN A 25 3.36 -13.86 28.70
N THR A 26 4.49 -13.19 28.90
CA THR A 26 4.64 -11.79 28.53
C THR A 26 4.29 -11.73 27.05
N ALA A 27 3.12 -11.17 26.74
CA ALA A 27 2.70 -10.95 25.37
C ALA A 27 3.83 -10.17 24.68
N LYS A 28 4.43 -10.77 23.66
CA LYS A 28 5.61 -10.22 22.98
C LYS A 28 5.20 -8.92 22.29
N GLN A 29 5.90 -7.82 22.59
CA GLN A 29 5.74 -6.57 21.85
C GLN A 29 6.17 -6.79 20.39
N LYS A 30 5.29 -6.49 19.44
CA LYS A 30 5.61 -6.58 18.02
C LYS A 30 6.43 -5.35 17.60
N TYR A 31 7.48 -5.60 16.81
CA TYR A 31 8.33 -4.57 16.25
C TYR A 31 8.10 -4.53 14.74
N GLY A 32 7.68 -3.36 14.25
CA GLY A 32 7.50 -3.10 12.83
C GLY A 32 6.06 -3.15 12.33
N CYS A 33 5.94 -2.60 11.13
CA CYS A 33 4.82 -2.49 10.22
C CYS A 33 5.34 -2.79 8.80
N SER A 34 4.45 -3.05 7.85
CA SER A 34 4.80 -3.10 6.43
C SER A 34 3.95 -2.10 5.65
N SER A 35 4.59 -1.32 4.76
CA SER A 35 3.89 -0.56 3.74
C SER A 35 3.50 -1.53 2.61
N GLU A 36 2.21 -1.82 2.48
CA GLU A 36 1.73 -2.83 1.52
C GLU A 36 1.47 -2.22 0.14
N ILE A 37 1.81 -2.98 -0.90
CA ILE A 37 1.32 -2.77 -2.27
C ILE A 37 0.30 -3.88 -2.52
N PRO A 38 -0.86 -3.61 -3.14
CA PRO A 38 -1.89 -4.63 -3.36
C PRO A 38 -1.35 -5.88 -4.05
N LYS A 39 -1.84 -7.05 -3.65
CA LYS A 39 -1.45 -8.35 -4.23
C LYS A 39 -1.88 -8.38 -5.70
N GLN A 40 -0.93 -8.28 -6.62
CA GLN A 40 -1.18 -8.48 -8.04
C GLN A 40 -1.00 -9.97 -8.37
N GLU A 41 -2.03 -10.58 -8.94
CA GLU A 41 -2.03 -12.02 -9.29
C GLU A 41 -0.97 -12.39 -10.34
N ASN A 42 -0.33 -11.41 -11.00
CA ASN A 42 0.81 -11.63 -11.87
C ASN A 42 1.72 -10.38 -11.92
N PRO A 43 2.83 -10.33 -11.18
CA PRO A 43 3.83 -9.28 -11.27
C PRO A 43 4.65 -9.45 -12.56
N SER A 44 4.00 -9.30 -13.71
CA SER A 44 4.67 -9.25 -15.00
C SER A 44 5.29 -7.87 -15.14
N PHE A 45 6.55 -7.80 -14.69
CA PHE A 45 7.56 -6.76 -14.91
C PHE A 45 6.99 -5.35 -15.05
N ILE A 46 6.78 -4.72 -13.89
CA ILE A 46 7.00 -3.27 -13.77
C ILE A 46 8.45 -3.07 -14.18
N GLU A 47 8.72 -2.73 -15.44
CA GLU A 47 9.96 -2.03 -15.71
C GLU A 47 9.76 -0.65 -15.10
N ASP A 48 10.11 -0.56 -13.82
CA ASP A 48 10.39 0.69 -13.16
C ASP A 48 11.59 1.23 -13.95
N THR A 49 11.31 2.05 -14.97
CA THR A 49 12.35 2.68 -15.81
C THR A 49 13.22 3.63 -14.99
N THR A 50 13.10 3.60 -13.65
CA THR A 50 14.15 3.97 -12.71
C THR A 50 15.43 3.17 -12.96
N LYS A 51 16.17 3.55 -14.00
CA LYS A 51 17.62 3.75 -13.88
C LYS A 51 17.95 4.95 -12.96
N MET A 52 16.97 5.49 -12.22
CA MET A 52 17.08 6.67 -11.36
C MET A 52 16.34 6.50 -10.02
N LYS A 53 16.99 5.78 -9.10
CA LYS A 53 17.27 6.17 -7.72
C LYS A 53 16.53 7.39 -7.08
N LYS A 54 15.20 7.51 -6.97
CA LYS A 54 14.58 8.65 -6.23
C LYS A 54 13.26 8.26 -5.53
N ARG A 55 13.30 7.84 -4.26
CA ARG A 55 12.10 7.67 -3.41
C ARG A 55 12.26 8.52 -2.15
N GLY A 56 11.31 9.42 -1.92
CA GLY A 56 11.31 10.33 -0.79
C GLY A 56 10.71 9.77 0.48
N LEU A 57 10.46 10.62 1.48
CA LEU A 57 9.54 10.32 2.59
C LEU A 57 8.07 10.30 2.15
N ALA A 58 7.81 10.59 0.87
CA ALA A 58 6.55 10.39 0.18
C ALA A 58 6.85 10.12 -1.30
N ASP A 59 5.96 9.36 -1.97
CA ASP A 59 5.93 9.26 -3.43
C ASP A 59 4.76 10.12 -3.94
N ASN A 60 5.09 11.26 -4.57
CA ASN A 60 4.09 12.26 -4.96
C ASN A 60 3.02 11.69 -5.90
N TYR A 61 3.30 10.63 -6.67
CA TYR A 61 2.33 10.03 -7.59
C TYR A 61 1.23 9.25 -6.88
N TYR A 62 1.43 8.86 -5.61
CA TYR A 62 0.45 8.15 -4.80
C TYR A 62 -0.23 9.01 -3.75
N LEU A 63 -0.01 10.33 -3.75
CA LEU A 63 -0.76 11.24 -2.88
C LEU A 63 -2.21 11.39 -3.33
N TRP A 64 -3.08 11.67 -2.38
CA TRP A 64 -4.46 12.06 -2.67
C TRP A 64 -4.53 13.45 -3.31
N ASP A 65 -5.64 13.75 -3.96
CA ASP A 65 -5.93 15.12 -4.38
C ASP A 65 -6.02 16.02 -3.13
N ASN A 66 -5.52 17.25 -3.25
CA ASN A 66 -5.60 18.20 -2.15
C ASN A 66 -7.07 18.58 -1.86
N GLY A 67 -7.45 18.65 -0.59
CA GLY A 67 -8.83 18.87 -0.14
C GLY A 67 -9.76 17.67 -0.30
N LYS A 68 -9.23 16.48 -0.64
CA LYS A 68 -10.06 15.30 -0.87
C LYS A 68 -10.69 14.78 0.42
N THR A 69 -11.98 14.44 0.32
CA THR A 69 -12.65 13.56 1.30
C THR A 69 -12.33 12.10 1.01
N LEU A 70 -11.70 11.45 1.98
CA LEU A 70 -11.37 10.03 2.01
C LEU A 70 -12.44 9.29 2.80
N TYR A 71 -13.13 8.39 2.12
CA TYR A 71 -14.14 7.54 2.75
C TYR A 71 -13.47 6.33 3.40
N ILE A 72 -13.74 6.12 4.69
CA ILE A 72 -13.11 5.10 5.52
C ILE A 72 -14.17 4.14 6.03
N LYS A 73 -13.92 2.83 5.90
CA LYS A 73 -14.80 1.79 6.41
C LYS A 73 -14.05 0.86 7.37
N PHE A 74 -14.63 0.61 8.54
CA PHE A 74 -14.17 -0.47 9.41
C PHE A 74 -14.78 -1.79 8.96
N MET A 75 -13.93 -2.80 8.78
CA MET A 75 -14.34 -4.17 8.41
C MET A 75 -14.55 -5.06 9.64
N SER A 76 -14.01 -4.65 10.79
CA SER A 76 -14.06 -5.38 12.06
C SER A 76 -13.81 -4.44 13.25
N GLY A 77 -13.69 -5.01 14.46
CA GLY A 77 -13.44 -4.29 15.70
C GLY A 77 -14.71 -3.81 16.41
N SER A 78 -14.61 -3.64 17.73
CA SER A 78 -15.71 -3.10 18.53
C SER A 78 -15.92 -1.61 18.27
N THR A 79 -17.16 -1.14 18.44
CA THR A 79 -17.49 0.30 18.29
C THR A 79 -16.58 1.18 19.14
N GLN A 80 -16.26 0.77 20.37
CA GLN A 80 -15.36 1.51 21.25
C GLN A 80 -13.94 1.64 20.68
N MET A 81 -13.42 0.60 20.02
CA MET A 81 -12.12 0.64 19.36
C MET A 81 -12.17 1.55 18.13
N GLN A 82 -13.23 1.44 17.33
CA GLN A 82 -13.44 2.28 16.15
C GLN A 82 -13.48 3.76 16.53
N GLU A 83 -14.21 4.15 17.58
CA GLU A 83 -14.28 5.55 18.03
C GLU A 83 -12.92 6.10 18.48
N LYS A 84 -12.09 5.28 19.14
CA LYS A 84 -10.72 5.69 19.49
C LYS A 84 -9.88 5.95 18.25
N VAL A 85 -9.89 5.02 17.29
CA VAL A 85 -9.16 5.20 16.01
C VAL A 85 -9.64 6.45 15.30
N LYS A 86 -10.97 6.64 15.16
CA LYS A 86 -11.56 7.86 14.57
C LYS A 86 -11.02 9.13 15.22
N SER A 87 -11.00 9.19 16.56
CA SER A 87 -10.56 10.38 17.28
C SER A 87 -9.08 10.73 17.03
N ILE A 88 -8.20 9.73 16.94
CA ILE A 88 -6.76 9.92 16.73
C ILE A 88 -6.49 10.38 15.29
N VAL A 89 -7.15 9.76 14.31
CA VAL A 89 -6.97 10.05 12.88
C VAL A 89 -7.24 11.51 12.54
N LYS A 90 -8.19 12.14 13.24
CA LYS A 90 -8.56 13.55 13.05
C LYS A 90 -7.42 14.52 13.33
N GLU A 91 -6.36 14.11 14.03
CA GLU A 91 -5.16 14.93 14.21
C GLU A 91 -4.50 15.30 12.87
N TRP A 92 -4.47 14.37 11.91
CA TRP A 92 -3.92 14.66 10.58
C TRP A 92 -4.68 15.78 9.85
N GLU A 93 -6.00 15.93 10.03
CA GLU A 93 -6.80 17.02 9.40
C GLU A 93 -6.44 18.42 9.92
N GLN A 94 -5.81 18.49 11.10
CA GLN A 94 -5.35 19.77 11.65
C GLN A 94 -4.21 20.35 10.80
N TYR A 95 -3.46 19.51 10.09
CA TYR A 95 -2.26 19.89 9.34
C TYR A 95 -2.35 19.58 7.84
N ALA A 96 -3.05 18.52 7.46
CA ALA A 96 -3.29 18.15 6.07
C ALA A 96 -4.63 18.71 5.60
N ASN A 97 -4.67 19.27 4.40
CA ASN A 97 -5.91 19.56 3.69
C ASN A 97 -6.51 18.26 3.11
N LEU A 98 -7.00 17.40 4.00
CA LEU A 98 -7.72 16.17 3.72
C LEU A 98 -8.88 16.06 4.70
N HIS A 99 -9.92 15.33 4.31
CA HIS A 99 -11.08 15.07 5.16
C HIS A 99 -11.31 13.56 5.26
N PHE A 100 -11.53 13.05 6.46
CA PHE A 100 -11.80 11.66 6.76
C PHE A 100 -13.27 11.48 7.13
N GLU A 101 -14.00 10.80 6.26
CA GLU A 101 -15.42 10.51 6.41
C GLU A 101 -15.60 9.01 6.70
N PHE A 102 -16.14 8.66 7.87
CA PHE A 102 -16.33 7.26 8.25
C PHE A 102 -17.72 6.77 7.82
N VAL A 103 -17.74 5.76 6.96
CA VAL A 103 -18.97 5.21 6.36
C VAL A 103 -19.19 3.76 6.77
N THR A 104 -20.46 3.35 6.84
CA THR A 104 -20.87 1.97 7.12
C THR A 104 -21.19 1.18 5.85
N VAL A 105 -21.60 1.87 4.79
CA VAL A 105 -22.01 1.31 3.49
C VAL A 105 -21.44 2.12 2.33
N GLY A 106 -21.37 1.51 1.15
CA GLY A 106 -20.87 2.16 -0.07
C GLY A 106 -19.37 1.98 -0.30
N ALA A 107 -18.87 2.66 -1.34
CA ALA A 107 -17.46 2.64 -1.71
C ALA A 107 -16.60 3.38 -0.68
N SER A 108 -15.42 2.85 -0.38
CA SER A 108 -14.49 3.42 0.58
C SER A 108 -13.05 3.33 0.08
N ASN A 109 -12.28 4.40 0.25
CA ASN A 109 -10.86 4.45 -0.11
C ASN A 109 -10.02 3.61 0.85
N ILE A 110 -10.24 3.76 2.16
CA ILE A 110 -9.48 3.07 3.21
C ILE A 110 -10.40 2.07 3.92
N ARG A 111 -9.95 0.82 4.05
CA ARG A 111 -10.70 -0.29 4.66
C ARG A 111 -9.87 -0.89 5.78
N ILE A 112 -10.33 -0.68 7.02
CA ILE A 112 -9.55 -0.96 8.23
C ILE A 112 -10.02 -2.26 8.86
N ASN A 113 -9.09 -3.18 9.04
CA ASN A 113 -9.28 -4.36 9.88
C ASN A 113 -8.69 -4.09 11.27
N LEU A 114 -9.49 -4.30 12.32
CA LEU A 114 -9.15 -4.19 13.74
C LEU A 114 -9.26 -5.58 14.36
N ASP A 115 -8.17 -6.34 14.36
CA ASP A 115 -8.15 -7.72 14.88
C ASP A 115 -6.91 -8.01 15.74
N ASP A 116 -6.64 -9.28 16.03
CA ASP A 116 -5.50 -9.73 16.85
C ASP A 116 -4.39 -10.40 16.02
N LYS A 117 -4.42 -10.20 14.70
CA LYS A 117 -3.59 -10.91 13.71
C LYS A 117 -3.08 -9.93 12.66
N GLY A 118 -2.18 -10.40 11.78
CA GLY A 118 -1.76 -9.63 10.62
C GLY A 118 -0.85 -8.41 10.89
N GLY A 119 -0.55 -8.08 12.15
CA GLY A 119 0.34 -6.97 12.50
C GLY A 119 -0.25 -5.59 12.18
N HIS A 120 0.60 -4.57 12.12
CA HIS A 120 0.20 -3.24 11.66
C HIS A 120 0.67 -3.05 10.22
N ASN A 121 -0.21 -2.54 9.37
CA ASN A 121 0.10 -2.22 7.98
C ASN A 121 -0.90 -1.24 7.40
N SER A 122 -0.44 -0.51 6.39
CA SER A 122 -1.29 0.28 5.51
C SER A 122 -0.73 0.28 4.11
N MET A 123 -1.64 0.29 3.13
CA MET A 123 -1.29 0.67 1.77
C MET A 123 -0.92 2.15 1.71
N ILE A 124 -0.02 2.49 0.79
CA ILE A 124 0.48 3.86 0.64
C ILE A 124 -0.49 4.67 -0.21
N GLY A 125 -1.10 5.70 0.37
CA GLY A 125 -1.89 6.69 -0.36
C GLY A 125 -2.93 6.07 -1.31
N THR A 126 -2.96 6.54 -2.56
CA THR A 126 -3.92 6.11 -3.58
C THR A 126 -3.73 4.67 -4.04
N LEU A 127 -2.65 3.97 -3.66
CA LEU A 127 -2.53 2.52 -3.92
C LEU A 127 -3.67 1.74 -3.26
N ALA A 128 -4.27 2.28 -2.19
CA ALA A 128 -5.48 1.73 -1.58
C ALA A 128 -6.66 1.55 -2.56
N ASN A 129 -6.71 2.35 -3.65
CA ASN A 129 -7.75 2.23 -4.68
C ASN A 129 -7.52 1.04 -5.64
N LEU A 130 -6.33 0.44 -5.63
CA LEU A 130 -6.01 -0.73 -6.45
C LEU A 130 -6.43 -2.05 -5.79
N ALA A 131 -6.66 -2.03 -4.46
CA ALA A 131 -7.12 -3.19 -3.73
C ALA A 131 -8.61 -3.45 -3.98
N SER A 132 -9.00 -4.72 -3.93
CA SER A 132 -10.40 -5.13 -4.11
C SER A 132 -11.31 -4.47 -3.07
N PRO A 133 -12.59 -4.17 -3.38
CA PRO A 133 -13.53 -3.60 -2.41
C PRO A 133 -13.69 -4.41 -1.12
N ASP A 134 -13.47 -5.73 -1.18
CA ASP A 134 -13.57 -6.65 -0.04
C ASP A 134 -12.23 -6.92 0.65
N GLU A 135 -11.14 -6.31 0.18
CA GLU A 135 -9.79 -6.46 0.75
C GLU A 135 -9.49 -5.29 1.69
N LYS A 136 -8.94 -5.57 2.88
CA LYS A 136 -8.43 -4.52 3.77
C LYS A 136 -7.31 -3.73 3.10
N THR A 137 -7.25 -2.43 3.32
CA THR A 137 -6.11 -1.58 2.92
C THR A 137 -5.26 -1.17 4.11
N MET A 138 -5.72 -1.48 5.31
CA MET A 138 -5.05 -1.17 6.57
C MET A 138 -5.42 -2.22 7.61
N ASN A 139 -4.46 -2.57 8.47
CA ASN A 139 -4.65 -3.48 9.59
C ASN A 139 -4.04 -2.89 10.84
N PHE A 140 -4.74 -3.05 11.95
CA PHE A 140 -4.19 -2.83 13.27
C PHE A 140 -4.31 -4.10 14.09
N ASP A 141 -3.18 -4.55 14.62
CA ASP A 141 -3.16 -5.58 15.63
C ASP A 141 -3.50 -4.98 17.00
N THR A 142 -4.77 -5.09 17.37
CA THR A 142 -5.30 -4.55 18.62
C THR A 142 -4.67 -5.15 19.87
N THR A 143 -3.90 -6.24 19.76
CA THR A 143 -3.11 -6.77 20.88
C THR A 143 -1.94 -5.85 21.25
N ASP A 144 -1.51 -4.93 20.40
CA ASP A 144 -0.47 -3.95 20.75
C ASP A 144 -1.05 -2.68 21.39
N PHE A 145 -2.38 -2.51 21.39
CA PHE A 145 -3.07 -1.35 21.94
C PHE A 145 -3.25 -1.44 23.48
N ARG A 146 -2.15 -1.72 24.18
CA ARG A 146 -2.11 -1.89 25.64
C ARG A 146 -2.19 -0.57 26.40
N THR A 147 -1.72 0.50 25.79
CA THR A 147 -1.81 1.86 26.33
C THR A 147 -2.34 2.81 25.27
N TYR A 148 -2.89 3.95 25.70
CA TYR A 148 -3.31 4.99 24.77
C TYR A 148 -2.14 5.49 23.93
N ALA A 149 -0.95 5.68 24.52
CA ALA A 149 0.24 6.11 23.78
C ALA A 149 0.65 5.14 22.66
N ALA A 150 0.57 3.83 22.90
CA ALA A 150 0.86 2.83 21.88
C ALA A 150 -0.17 2.86 20.74
N MET A 151 -1.46 2.94 21.08
CA MET A 151 -2.54 3.08 20.10
C MET A 151 -2.40 4.37 19.29
N HIS A 152 -2.20 5.49 19.96
CA HIS A 152 -2.04 6.82 19.36
C HIS A 152 -0.93 6.83 18.32
N ARG A 153 0.27 6.37 18.73
CA ARG A 153 1.42 6.24 17.85
C ARG A 153 1.09 5.43 16.60
N THR A 154 0.61 4.20 16.81
CA THR A 154 0.40 3.26 15.72
C THR A 154 -0.67 3.76 14.77
N VAL A 155 -1.79 4.30 15.29
CA VAL A 155 -2.85 4.86 14.44
C VAL A 155 -2.34 6.02 13.61
N LEU A 156 -1.59 6.97 14.20
CA LEU A 156 -0.99 8.07 13.42
C LEU A 156 0.00 7.58 12.36
N HIS A 157 0.83 6.60 12.71
CA HIS A 157 1.82 6.01 11.80
C HIS A 157 1.16 5.35 10.58
N GLU A 158 0.21 4.43 10.80
CA GLU A 158 -0.47 3.75 9.71
C GLU A 158 -1.29 4.73 8.85
N PHE A 159 -1.90 5.74 9.46
CA PHE A 159 -2.57 6.79 8.70
C PHE A 159 -1.60 7.70 7.94
N GLY A 160 -0.38 7.88 8.45
CA GLY A 160 0.71 8.53 7.71
C GLY A 160 0.97 7.81 6.39
N HIS A 161 1.06 6.48 6.39
CA HIS A 161 1.12 5.68 5.16
C HIS A 161 -0.13 5.84 4.30
N ALA A 162 -1.32 5.77 4.88
CA ALA A 162 -2.57 5.92 4.15
C ALA A 162 -2.72 7.28 3.45
N ILE A 163 -2.02 8.32 3.93
CA ILE A 163 -1.95 9.64 3.28
C ILE A 163 -0.65 9.86 2.49
N GLY A 164 0.17 8.82 2.31
CA GLY A 164 1.27 8.77 1.37
C GLY A 164 2.67 9.03 1.96
N LEU A 165 2.80 9.09 3.28
CA LEU A 165 4.11 9.12 3.94
C LEU A 165 4.76 7.74 3.93
N LEU A 166 6.09 7.71 3.86
CA LEU A 166 6.90 6.50 3.95
C LEU A 166 7.76 6.56 5.23
N HIS A 167 8.44 5.46 5.55
CA HIS A 167 9.23 5.33 6.77
C HIS A 167 10.43 6.28 6.82
N GLU A 168 10.59 7.00 7.94
CA GLU A 168 11.70 7.94 8.15
C GLU A 168 13.06 7.25 8.24
N HIS A 169 13.10 6.07 8.86
CA HIS A 169 14.35 5.33 9.10
C HIS A 169 14.98 4.74 7.82
N TYR A 170 14.22 4.67 6.73
CA TYR A 170 14.72 4.30 5.40
C TYR A 170 15.43 5.46 4.70
N SER A 171 15.39 6.67 5.27
CA SER A 171 16.14 7.80 4.76
C SER A 171 17.63 7.47 4.74
N PRO A 172 18.31 7.56 3.57
CA PRO A 172 19.75 7.31 3.50
C PRO A 172 20.56 8.31 4.35
N ILE A 173 19.97 9.47 4.66
CA ILE A 173 20.56 10.48 5.55
C ILE A 173 20.59 10.01 7.02
N ALA A 174 19.73 9.07 7.42
CA ALA A 174 19.67 8.58 8.80
C ALA A 174 21.00 7.93 9.25
N GLY A 175 21.80 7.40 8.32
CA GLY A 175 23.17 6.94 8.59
C GLY A 175 23.29 5.89 9.69
N ILE A 176 22.23 5.11 9.94
CA ILE A 176 22.16 4.18 11.08
C ILE A 176 23.19 3.07 10.88
N GLN A 177 24.15 2.98 11.81
CA GLN A 177 25.19 1.96 11.81
C GLN A 177 24.67 0.67 12.44
N TRP A 178 23.86 -0.06 11.68
CA TRP A 178 23.24 -1.30 12.13
C TRP A 178 24.26 -2.38 12.49
N ASN A 179 24.14 -2.94 13.68
CA ASN A 179 24.75 -4.22 14.03
C ASN A 179 23.85 -5.35 13.49
N LYS A 180 23.96 -5.62 12.18
CA LYS A 180 23.03 -6.49 11.45
C LYS A 180 22.88 -7.88 12.07
N GLU A 181 23.97 -8.48 12.54
CA GLU A 181 23.95 -9.81 13.15
C GLU A 181 23.11 -9.85 14.44
N VAL A 182 23.25 -8.84 15.30
CA VAL A 182 22.43 -8.74 16.52
C VAL A 182 20.96 -8.56 16.17
N VAL A 183 20.66 -7.72 15.17
CA VAL A 183 19.29 -7.46 14.72
C VAL A 183 18.65 -8.72 14.14
N TYR A 184 19.33 -9.45 13.25
CA TYR A 184 18.80 -10.70 12.69
C TYR A 184 18.51 -11.73 13.79
N ALA A 185 19.46 -11.94 14.71
CA ALA A 185 19.29 -12.89 15.80
C ALA A 185 18.11 -12.52 16.71
N GLU A 186 17.97 -11.23 17.04
CA GLU A 186 16.90 -10.76 17.91
C GLU A 186 15.52 -10.81 17.22
N LEU A 187 15.40 -10.34 15.98
CA LEU A 187 14.14 -10.35 15.24
C LEU A 187 13.69 -11.77 14.87
N LYS A 188 14.63 -12.69 14.59
CA LYS A 188 14.30 -14.11 14.43
C LYS A 188 13.69 -14.70 15.70
N LYS A 189 14.26 -14.38 16.87
CA LYS A 189 13.78 -14.89 18.18
C LYS A 189 12.47 -14.24 18.62
N THR A 190 12.32 -12.94 18.40
CA THR A 190 11.20 -12.15 18.92
C THR A 190 10.00 -12.17 17.98
N GLN A 191 10.22 -11.95 16.67
CA GLN A 191 9.18 -11.83 15.64
C GLN A 191 9.12 -13.01 14.67
N GLY A 192 10.11 -13.90 14.68
CA GLY A 192 10.18 -15.02 13.73
C GLY A 192 10.72 -14.66 12.35
N TRP A 193 11.04 -13.38 12.12
CA TRP A 193 11.50 -12.85 10.83
C TRP A 193 12.80 -13.54 10.39
N ASP A 194 12.83 -14.00 9.15
CA ASP A 194 14.07 -14.42 8.52
C ASP A 194 14.88 -13.22 8.03
N LYS A 195 16.07 -13.50 7.47
CA LYS A 195 17.00 -12.47 7.03
C LYS A 195 16.38 -11.57 5.97
N ASP A 196 15.67 -12.15 5.00
CA ASP A 196 15.06 -11.41 3.90
C ASP A 196 13.92 -10.50 4.41
N ALA A 197 13.13 -10.96 5.37
CA ALA A 197 12.13 -10.11 6.03
C ALA A 197 12.77 -8.94 6.76
N VAL A 198 13.91 -9.14 7.45
CA VAL A 198 14.63 -8.04 8.13
C VAL A 198 15.27 -7.09 7.12
N ASP A 199 15.89 -7.61 6.06
CA ASP A 199 16.49 -6.81 5.00
C ASP A 199 15.44 -5.90 4.32
N ASN A 200 14.25 -6.42 4.06
CA ASN A 200 13.18 -5.68 3.38
C ASN A 200 12.37 -4.75 4.30
N ASN A 201 12.16 -5.13 5.58
CA ASN A 201 11.29 -4.38 6.50
C ASN A 201 12.02 -3.48 7.49
N LEU A 202 13.36 -3.56 7.59
CA LEU A 202 14.14 -2.73 8.52
C LEU A 202 15.39 -2.11 7.88
N PHE A 203 16.13 -2.87 7.05
CA PHE A 203 17.38 -2.36 6.46
C PHE A 203 17.22 -1.73 5.09
N GLN A 204 16.05 -1.81 4.49
CA GLN A 204 15.78 -1.17 3.21
C GLN A 204 16.07 0.33 3.34
N GLN A 205 16.75 0.89 2.35
CA GLN A 205 17.00 2.33 2.27
C GLN A 205 16.40 2.86 0.98
N TYR A 206 15.93 4.10 1.00
CA TYR A 206 15.56 4.79 -0.22
C TYR A 206 16.81 5.14 -1.03
N ALA A 207 16.72 4.96 -2.35
CA ALA A 207 17.86 5.11 -3.25
C ALA A 207 18.40 6.56 -3.33
N LEU A 208 17.57 7.59 -3.06
CA LEU A 208 17.95 8.99 -2.78
C LEU A 208 16.83 9.63 -1.95
N SER A 209 17.19 10.46 -0.98
CA SER A 209 16.25 11.19 -0.13
C SER A 209 15.58 12.34 -0.91
N TYR A 210 14.41 12.10 -1.48
CA TYR A 210 13.52 13.20 -1.88
C TYR A 210 12.64 13.59 -0.70
N THR A 211 13.19 14.34 0.25
CA THR A 211 12.50 14.71 1.49
C THR A 211 11.39 15.75 1.28
N ASN A 212 11.01 16.08 0.03
CA ASN A 212 10.28 17.30 -0.29
C ASN A 212 10.91 18.54 0.39
N GLY A 213 12.24 18.53 0.59
CA GLY A 213 12.99 19.60 1.26
C GLY A 213 13.14 19.45 2.78
N THR A 214 12.59 18.40 3.43
CA THR A 214 12.78 18.18 4.87
C THR A 214 14.14 17.57 5.19
N LYS A 215 14.59 17.71 6.45
CA LYS A 215 15.80 17.03 6.95
C LYS A 215 15.37 15.76 7.68
N TYR A 216 16.30 14.83 7.87
CA TYR A 216 16.08 13.66 8.71
C TYR A 216 15.51 14.05 10.08
N ASP A 217 14.42 13.41 10.48
CA ASP A 217 13.71 13.69 11.73
C ASP A 217 13.64 12.46 12.65
N ARG A 218 14.56 12.40 13.61
CA ARG A 218 14.61 11.35 14.63
C ARG A 218 13.32 11.24 15.46
N THR A 219 12.54 12.31 15.55
CA THR A 219 11.30 12.38 16.33
C THR A 219 10.04 12.14 15.51
N SER A 220 10.16 11.90 14.20
CA SER A 220 9.04 11.63 13.31
C SER A 220 8.20 10.44 13.78
N ILE A 221 6.87 10.57 13.69
CA ILE A 221 5.92 9.49 13.90
C ILE A 221 6.15 8.33 12.92
N MET A 222 6.73 8.61 11.75
CA MET A 222 7.07 7.63 10.70
C MET A 222 8.40 6.92 10.96
N HIS A 223 9.10 7.23 12.06
CA HIS A 223 10.36 6.59 12.41
C HIS A 223 10.14 5.30 13.24
N TYR A 224 10.84 4.22 12.88
CA TYR A 224 10.86 3.02 13.71
C TYR A 224 11.79 3.18 14.91
N PRO A 225 11.47 2.57 16.07
CA PRO A 225 12.41 2.56 17.17
C PRO A 225 13.72 1.89 16.73
N VAL A 226 14.84 2.50 17.09
CA VAL A 226 16.19 1.95 16.89
C VAL A 226 16.74 1.72 18.29
N PHE A 227 17.01 0.49 18.67
CA PHE A 227 17.58 0.24 19.99
C PHE A 227 19.10 0.41 19.97
N ALA A 228 19.70 0.96 21.01
CA ALA A 228 21.16 1.12 21.09
C ALA A 228 21.92 -0.20 20.88
N ARG A 229 21.34 -1.32 21.34
CA ARG A 229 21.88 -2.68 21.13
C ARG A 229 21.86 -3.14 19.66
N TRP A 230 21.04 -2.51 18.81
CA TRP A 230 20.95 -2.79 17.38
C TRP A 230 21.97 -1.98 16.56
N THR A 231 22.77 -1.12 17.19
CA THR A 231 23.74 -0.27 16.50
C THR A 231 25.14 -0.50 17.05
N THR A 232 26.16 -0.25 16.22
CA THR A 232 27.56 -0.42 16.60
C THR A 232 28.12 0.76 17.40
N ASN A 233 27.43 1.90 17.38
CA ASN A 233 27.85 3.16 17.98
C ASN A 233 26.94 3.61 19.15
N GLY A 234 26.00 2.76 19.59
CA GLY A 234 25.05 3.08 20.66
C GLY A 234 23.94 4.06 20.26
N TYR A 235 23.83 4.41 18.96
CA TYR A 235 22.72 5.21 18.44
C TYR A 235 21.38 4.53 18.70
N ASN A 236 20.40 5.29 19.19
CA ASN A 236 19.05 4.82 19.42
C ASN A 236 18.00 5.81 18.89
N VAL A 237 16.76 5.38 18.78
CA VAL A 237 15.56 6.20 18.57
C VAL A 237 14.46 5.55 19.40
N ASP A 238 13.86 6.31 20.31
CA ASP A 238 12.78 5.81 21.15
C ASP A 238 11.45 5.79 20.38
N TRP A 239 10.40 5.29 21.01
CA TRP A 239 9.06 5.33 20.44
C TRP A 239 8.53 6.76 20.41
N ASN A 240 8.40 7.33 19.22
CA ASN A 240 7.75 8.62 18.99
C ASN A 240 6.23 8.41 19.06
N ASN A 241 5.54 9.10 19.95
CA ASN A 241 4.10 8.89 20.18
C ASN A 241 3.21 10.06 19.74
N GLN A 242 3.79 11.07 19.10
CA GLN A 242 3.16 12.32 18.68
C GLN A 242 3.72 12.72 17.31
N LEU A 243 2.97 13.51 16.54
CA LEU A 243 3.49 14.12 15.32
C LEU A 243 4.63 15.08 15.67
N SER A 244 5.75 14.96 14.97
CA SER A 244 6.86 15.89 15.10
C SER A 244 6.60 17.19 14.32
N ALA A 245 7.42 18.22 14.57
CA ALA A 245 7.41 19.41 13.73
C ALA A 245 7.77 19.10 12.26
N GLY A 246 8.60 18.07 12.01
CA GLY A 246 8.93 17.59 10.67
C GLY A 246 7.75 16.93 9.98
N ASP A 247 6.99 16.08 10.68
CA ASP A 247 5.78 15.44 10.16
C ASP A 247 4.74 16.51 9.76
N ILE A 248 4.49 17.47 10.66
CA ILE A 248 3.57 18.58 10.43
C ILE A 248 4.02 19.44 9.24
N GLY A 249 5.31 19.79 9.19
CA GLY A 249 5.86 20.58 8.08
C GLY A 249 5.72 19.86 6.74
N LEU A 250 6.06 18.56 6.70
CA LEU A 250 5.97 17.75 5.49
C LEU A 250 4.52 17.63 5.02
N ILE A 251 3.59 17.28 5.90
CA ILE A 251 2.20 17.07 5.49
C ILE A 251 1.52 18.37 5.03
N ASN A 252 1.91 19.52 5.58
CA ASN A 252 1.46 20.83 5.07
C ASN A 252 1.96 21.11 3.64
N ILE A 253 3.17 20.67 3.29
CA ILE A 253 3.70 20.80 1.91
C ILE A 253 2.96 19.84 0.97
N LEU A 254 2.66 18.63 1.45
CA LEU A 254 1.97 17.60 0.67
C LEU A 254 0.48 17.88 0.47
N TYR A 255 -0.18 18.47 1.46
CA TYR A 255 -1.61 18.78 1.44
C TYR A 255 -1.84 20.20 1.96
N PRO A 256 -1.41 21.23 1.20
CA PRO A 256 -1.47 22.61 1.67
C PRO A 256 -2.91 23.07 1.86
N LYS A 257 -3.19 23.69 3.01
CA LYS A 257 -4.49 24.35 3.26
C LYS A 257 -4.70 25.57 2.37
N ASN A 258 -3.62 26.24 2.00
CA ASN A 258 -3.61 27.40 1.12
C ASN A 258 -2.51 27.26 0.06
N GLY A 259 -2.82 27.63 -1.18
CA GLY A 259 -1.87 27.59 -2.30
C GLY A 259 -1.70 26.20 -2.92
N ASP A 260 -0.80 26.15 -3.91
CA ASP A 260 -0.54 24.95 -4.69
C ASP A 260 0.56 24.08 -4.07
N ARG A 261 0.50 22.78 -4.37
CA ARG A 261 1.55 21.83 -4.01
C ARG A 261 2.83 22.14 -4.79
N VAL A 262 3.94 22.35 -4.09
CA VAL A 262 5.24 22.75 -4.69
C VAL A 262 5.74 21.72 -5.71
N ASN A 263 5.73 20.43 -5.35
CA ASN A 263 6.21 19.33 -6.20
C ASN A 263 5.06 18.55 -6.83
N GLU A 264 4.08 19.27 -7.40
CA GLU A 264 2.92 18.64 -8.01
C GLU A 264 3.29 17.82 -9.25
N VAL A 265 2.61 16.69 -9.43
CA VAL A 265 2.79 15.74 -10.52
C VAL A 265 1.47 15.55 -11.28
N PRO A 266 1.47 14.95 -12.48
CA PRO A 266 0.24 14.58 -13.16
C PRO A 266 -0.52 13.51 -12.34
N ARG A 267 -1.80 13.75 -12.07
CA ARG A 267 -2.66 12.81 -11.34
C ARG A 267 -3.76 12.32 -12.24
N PHE A 268 -3.92 11.01 -12.25
CA PHE A 268 -4.95 10.32 -13.02
C PHE A 268 -5.59 9.28 -12.13
N THR A 269 -6.92 9.31 -12.02
CA THR A 269 -7.68 8.31 -11.29
C THR A 269 -8.64 7.62 -12.25
N ILE A 270 -8.56 6.30 -12.33
CA ILE A 270 -9.57 5.48 -12.99
C ILE A 270 -10.66 5.15 -11.97
N GLU A 271 -11.89 5.53 -12.29
CA GLU A 271 -13.05 5.38 -11.41
C GLU A 271 -14.16 4.64 -12.16
N ASN A 272 -15.08 4.01 -11.41
CA ASN A 272 -16.26 3.34 -11.97
C ASN A 272 -15.93 2.38 -13.14
N TYR A 273 -14.82 1.66 -13.05
CA TYR A 273 -14.51 0.62 -14.02
C TYR A 273 -15.57 -0.49 -13.91
N THR A 274 -16.29 -0.78 -15.00
CA THR A 274 -17.38 -1.76 -14.97
C THR A 274 -16.97 -3.09 -15.59
N LYS A 275 -16.43 -3.05 -16.80
CA LYS A 275 -15.98 -4.24 -17.54
C LYS A 275 -15.04 -3.86 -18.68
N MET A 276 -14.37 -4.85 -19.25
CA MET A 276 -13.78 -4.76 -20.58
C MET A 276 -14.42 -5.82 -21.45
N GLU A 277 -15.11 -5.39 -22.51
CA GLU A 277 -15.60 -6.30 -23.53
C GLU A 277 -14.44 -6.69 -24.46
N VAL A 278 -14.28 -7.99 -24.72
CA VAL A 278 -13.27 -8.54 -25.63
C VAL A 278 -13.99 -9.14 -26.83
N VAL A 279 -14.01 -8.42 -27.94
CA VAL A 279 -14.76 -8.78 -29.15
C VAL A 279 -13.83 -9.35 -30.20
N LYS A 280 -14.17 -10.52 -30.73
CA LYS A 280 -13.54 -11.09 -31.93
C LYS A 280 -14.00 -10.29 -33.14
N ASN A 281 -13.12 -9.47 -33.69
CA ASN A 281 -13.43 -8.62 -34.82
C ASN A 281 -12.98 -9.29 -36.12
N THR A 282 -13.89 -10.02 -36.76
CA THR A 282 -13.62 -10.73 -38.02
C THR A 282 -13.21 -9.78 -39.14
N ALA A 283 -13.82 -8.60 -39.22
CA ALA A 283 -13.51 -7.61 -40.25
C ALA A 283 -12.09 -7.06 -40.11
N LYS A 284 -11.64 -6.80 -38.88
CA LYS A 284 -10.26 -6.34 -38.59
C LYS A 284 -9.26 -7.47 -38.42
N GLN A 285 -9.71 -8.73 -38.41
CA GLN A 285 -8.89 -9.92 -38.15
C GLN A 285 -8.10 -9.83 -36.83
N GLY A 286 -8.78 -9.48 -35.75
CA GLY A 286 -8.16 -9.32 -34.43
C GLY A 286 -9.15 -9.17 -33.28
N PHE A 287 -8.65 -8.80 -32.11
CA PHE A 287 -9.47 -8.47 -30.95
C PHE A 287 -9.67 -6.96 -30.84
N SER A 288 -10.95 -6.55 -30.74
CA SER A 288 -11.35 -5.21 -30.31
C SER A 288 -11.71 -5.25 -28.83
N LEU A 289 -11.08 -4.41 -28.02
CA LEU A 289 -11.25 -4.34 -26.58
C LEU A 289 -11.88 -3.01 -26.18
N PHE A 290 -12.93 -3.07 -25.37
CA PHE A 290 -13.69 -1.89 -24.93
C PHE A 290 -13.75 -1.83 -23.39
N PRO A 291 -12.68 -1.37 -22.73
CA PRO A 291 -12.70 -1.10 -21.29
C PRO A 291 -13.62 0.09 -20.99
N SER A 292 -14.53 -0.07 -20.02
CA SER A 292 -15.51 0.94 -19.63
C SER A 292 -15.19 1.55 -18.27
N PHE A 293 -14.84 2.83 -18.24
CA PHE A 293 -14.38 3.53 -17.03
C PHE A 293 -14.58 5.05 -17.12
N ASN A 294 -14.52 5.71 -15.97
CA ASN A 294 -14.35 7.15 -15.88
C ASN A 294 -12.88 7.47 -15.58
N ILE A 295 -12.40 8.60 -16.06
CA ILE A 295 -11.07 9.12 -15.72
C ILE A 295 -11.15 10.55 -15.24
N ARG A 296 -10.56 10.79 -14.07
CA ARG A 296 -10.42 12.12 -13.47
C ARG A 296 -8.95 12.51 -13.46
N THR A 297 -8.65 13.75 -13.85
CA THR A 297 -7.28 14.28 -13.85
C THR A 297 -7.14 15.44 -12.88
N ALA A 298 -5.98 15.56 -12.24
CA ALA A 298 -5.62 16.63 -11.32
C ALA A 298 -4.10 16.91 -11.37
N GLY A 299 -3.64 17.88 -10.58
CA GLY A 299 -2.23 18.27 -10.53
C GLY A 299 -1.79 18.97 -11.81
N LYS A 300 -0.92 18.33 -12.59
CA LYS A 300 -0.37 18.87 -13.86
C LYS A 300 -0.81 18.07 -15.09
N GLN A 301 -0.54 18.63 -16.27
CA GLN A 301 -0.66 17.88 -17.53
C GLN A 301 0.31 16.70 -17.54
N GLY A 302 -0.13 15.55 -18.03
CA GLY A 302 0.73 14.38 -18.24
C GLY A 302 0.23 13.48 -19.36
N VAL A 303 0.99 12.42 -19.64
CA VAL A 303 0.60 11.39 -20.61
C VAL A 303 0.02 10.22 -19.85
N VAL A 304 -1.16 9.74 -20.25
CA VAL A 304 -1.75 8.50 -19.74
C VAL A 304 -1.72 7.44 -20.84
N TYR A 305 -1.27 6.24 -20.48
CA TYR A 305 -1.32 5.04 -21.31
C TYR A 305 -2.43 4.12 -20.82
N PHE A 306 -3.26 3.66 -21.75
CA PHE A 306 -4.26 2.63 -21.55
C PHE A 306 -3.82 1.39 -22.31
N ILE A 307 -3.53 0.33 -21.58
CA ILE A 307 -2.82 -0.83 -22.10
C ILE A 307 -3.64 -2.09 -21.83
N ALA A 308 -3.73 -2.97 -22.81
CA ALA A 308 -4.23 -4.32 -22.63
C ALA A 308 -3.08 -5.32 -22.82
N PHE A 309 -2.74 -6.04 -21.76
CA PHE A 309 -1.74 -7.11 -21.77
C PHE A 309 -2.39 -8.46 -22.01
N PHE A 310 -1.71 -9.31 -22.79
CA PHE A 310 -2.20 -10.63 -23.15
C PHE A 310 -1.36 -11.74 -22.51
N TYR A 311 -2.07 -12.69 -21.93
CA TYR A 311 -1.54 -13.85 -21.23
C TYR A 311 -2.17 -15.12 -21.77
N ASP A 312 -1.49 -16.25 -21.61
CA ASP A 312 -2.06 -17.56 -21.85
C ASP A 312 -3.09 -17.94 -20.76
N LYS A 313 -3.68 -19.14 -20.89
CA LYS A 313 -4.67 -19.66 -19.95
C LYS A 313 -4.13 -19.83 -18.52
N ASP A 314 -2.81 -20.02 -18.39
CA ASP A 314 -2.12 -20.25 -17.11
C ASP A 314 -1.61 -18.93 -16.50
N GLY A 315 -1.84 -17.81 -17.19
CA GLY A 315 -1.43 -16.48 -16.75
C GLY A 315 0.00 -16.12 -17.09
N ASN A 316 0.71 -16.87 -17.94
CA ASN A 316 2.03 -16.47 -18.41
C ASN A 316 1.90 -15.40 -19.51
N PRO A 317 2.74 -14.35 -19.52
CA PRO A 317 2.72 -13.36 -20.59
C PRO A 317 2.97 -14.02 -21.94
N ILE A 318 2.14 -13.72 -22.94
CA ILE A 318 2.38 -14.19 -24.30
C ILE A 318 3.59 -13.41 -24.84
N LYS A 319 4.73 -14.09 -25.02
CA LYS A 319 5.99 -13.44 -25.40
C LYS A 319 6.03 -13.05 -26.86
N LYS A 320 6.66 -11.92 -27.18
CA LYS A 320 6.89 -11.41 -28.53
C LYS A 320 8.33 -10.95 -28.73
N GLU A 321 8.89 -11.31 -29.88
CA GLU A 321 10.21 -10.83 -30.31
C GLU A 321 10.13 -9.56 -31.17
N THR A 322 8.94 -9.22 -31.72
CA THR A 322 8.72 -7.99 -32.47
C THR A 322 8.25 -6.85 -31.57
N ASP A 323 8.55 -5.61 -31.98
CA ASP A 323 8.16 -4.40 -31.25
C ASP A 323 6.70 -3.99 -31.50
N SER A 324 6.11 -4.40 -32.63
CA SER A 324 4.69 -4.16 -32.91
C SER A 324 3.83 -4.84 -31.85
N TYR A 325 2.78 -4.16 -31.36
CA TYR A 325 1.87 -4.72 -30.34
C TYR A 325 2.59 -5.46 -29.20
N SER A 326 3.66 -4.85 -28.70
CA SER A 326 4.55 -5.43 -27.71
C SER A 326 4.95 -4.39 -26.69
N ILE A 327 4.97 -4.79 -25.43
CA ILE A 327 5.56 -4.04 -24.32
C ILE A 327 6.39 -5.02 -23.53
N ASN A 328 7.69 -4.72 -23.38
CA ASN A 328 8.64 -5.57 -22.66
C ASN A 328 8.60 -7.02 -23.14
N LYS A 329 8.65 -7.20 -24.47
CA LYS A 329 8.59 -8.51 -25.15
C LYS A 329 7.34 -9.31 -24.81
N SER A 330 6.24 -8.65 -24.45
CA SER A 330 4.97 -9.28 -24.13
C SER A 330 3.88 -8.67 -25.00
N ALA A 331 3.00 -9.51 -25.55
CA ALA A 331 1.91 -9.09 -26.41
C ALA A 331 1.00 -8.10 -25.68
N ALA A 332 0.87 -6.91 -26.26
CA ALA A 332 0.09 -5.84 -25.69
C ALA A 332 -0.43 -4.89 -26.77
N THR A 333 -1.53 -4.20 -26.51
CA THR A 333 -1.95 -3.05 -27.31
C THR A 333 -2.20 -1.87 -26.40
N PHE A 334 -2.02 -0.66 -26.91
CA PHE A 334 -2.20 0.53 -26.10
C PHE A 334 -2.69 1.73 -26.91
N LYS A 335 -3.29 2.67 -26.20
CA LYS A 335 -3.50 4.05 -26.64
C LYS A 335 -2.93 4.98 -25.57
N SER A 336 -2.44 6.14 -26.00
CA SER A 336 -1.97 7.16 -25.07
C SER A 336 -2.54 8.52 -25.41
N PHE A 337 -2.72 9.35 -24.39
CA PHE A 337 -3.25 10.70 -24.52
C PHE A 337 -2.48 11.64 -23.61
N THR A 338 -2.23 12.86 -24.09
CA THR A 338 -1.76 13.96 -23.25
C THR A 338 -2.97 14.72 -22.75
N ILE A 339 -3.16 14.77 -21.43
CA ILE A 339 -4.37 15.32 -20.82
C ILE A 339 -3.96 16.34 -19.76
N GLY A 340 -4.56 17.53 -19.81
CA GLY A 340 -4.41 18.56 -18.78
C GLY A 340 -5.09 18.18 -17.46
N ALA A 341 -4.80 18.91 -16.40
CA ALA A 341 -5.44 18.74 -15.10
C ALA A 341 -6.91 19.19 -15.09
N GLY A 342 -7.68 18.72 -14.10
CA GLY A 342 -9.06 19.15 -13.85
C GLY A 342 -10.07 18.61 -14.86
N LYS A 343 -9.77 17.53 -15.58
CA LYS A 343 -10.68 16.90 -16.55
C LYS A 343 -11.43 15.74 -15.91
N ASN A 344 -12.68 15.58 -16.33
CA ASN A 344 -13.50 14.41 -16.03
C ASN A 344 -14.03 13.88 -17.37
N MET A 345 -13.65 12.66 -17.72
CA MET A 345 -13.97 12.03 -19.00
C MET A 345 -14.38 10.58 -18.77
N SER A 346 -14.90 9.95 -19.81
CA SER A 346 -15.30 8.55 -19.78
C SER A 346 -14.85 7.83 -21.04
N ALA A 347 -14.67 6.53 -20.92
CA ALA A 347 -14.49 5.59 -22.02
C ALA A 347 -15.59 4.54 -21.93
N ASN A 348 -16.27 4.27 -23.06
CA ASN A 348 -17.30 3.25 -23.23
C ASN A 348 -18.38 3.29 -22.14
N LYS A 349 -18.84 4.49 -21.78
CA LYS A 349 -20.03 4.72 -20.92
C LYS A 349 -21.29 5.02 -21.72
N LEU A 350 -21.14 5.28 -23.02
CA LEU A 350 -22.21 5.56 -23.97
C LEU A 350 -22.29 4.45 -25.02
N SER A 351 -23.39 4.44 -25.77
CA SER A 351 -23.55 3.59 -26.95
C SER A 351 -23.66 4.50 -28.19
N PRO A 352 -22.88 4.25 -29.27
CA PRO A 352 -21.89 3.18 -29.42
C PRO A 352 -20.62 3.41 -28.58
N ASN A 353 -19.81 2.35 -28.42
CA ASN A 353 -18.50 2.41 -27.77
C ASN A 353 -17.58 3.45 -28.46
N ASP A 354 -16.93 4.30 -27.68
CA ASP A 354 -16.13 5.45 -28.14
C ASP A 354 -14.61 5.25 -27.95
N PHE A 355 -14.20 4.17 -27.30
CA PHE A 355 -12.79 3.88 -26.98
C PHE A 355 -12.43 2.42 -27.25
N GLU A 356 -11.70 2.18 -28.34
CA GLU A 356 -11.22 0.85 -28.73
C GLU A 356 -9.70 0.71 -28.51
N LEU A 357 -9.28 -0.37 -27.87
CA LEU A 357 -7.93 -0.92 -28.04
C LEU A 357 -8.02 -2.12 -28.98
N PHE A 358 -7.05 -2.30 -29.88
CA PHE A 358 -7.12 -3.34 -30.90
C PHE A 358 -5.80 -4.11 -31.01
N ILE A 359 -5.84 -5.42 -31.25
CA ILE A 359 -4.66 -6.21 -31.61
C ILE A 359 -5.02 -7.22 -32.72
N PRO A 360 -4.27 -7.31 -33.83
CA PRO A 360 -4.44 -8.34 -34.85
C PRO A 360 -4.16 -9.75 -34.32
N TYR A 361 -4.84 -10.77 -34.87
CA TYR A 361 -4.54 -12.17 -34.52
C TYR A 361 -3.11 -12.59 -34.92
N SER A 362 -2.58 -12.01 -36.00
CA SER A 362 -1.19 -12.25 -36.44
C SER A 362 -0.15 -11.81 -35.41
N GLU A 363 -0.52 -10.88 -34.53
CA GLU A 363 0.36 -10.31 -33.52
C GLU A 363 0.33 -11.07 -32.19
N LEU A 364 -0.48 -12.15 -32.11
CA LEU A 364 -0.54 -13.06 -30.97
C LEU A 364 0.18 -14.38 -31.32
N PRO A 365 1.43 -14.59 -30.85
CA PRO A 365 2.20 -15.80 -31.11
C PRO A 365 1.75 -16.98 -30.22
N VAL A 366 0.49 -17.38 -30.37
CA VAL A 366 -0.07 -18.60 -29.79
C VAL A 366 -0.07 -19.74 -30.82
N PRO A 367 -0.14 -21.01 -30.39
CA PRO A 367 -0.26 -22.17 -31.28
C PRO A 367 -1.50 -22.11 -32.18
N SER A 368 -1.47 -22.79 -33.33
CA SER A 368 -2.69 -22.99 -34.15
C SER A 368 -3.72 -23.83 -33.39
N GLY A 369 -5.00 -23.59 -33.67
CA GLY A 369 -6.13 -24.24 -33.01
C GLY A 369 -6.75 -23.42 -31.88
N ASN A 370 -7.41 -24.12 -30.94
CA ASN A 370 -8.14 -23.51 -29.83
C ASN A 370 -7.19 -22.91 -28.79
N ASN A 371 -7.34 -21.62 -28.53
CA ASN A 371 -6.58 -20.91 -27.51
C ASN A 371 -7.53 -20.19 -26.58
N THR A 372 -7.24 -20.19 -25.28
CA THR A 372 -7.86 -19.29 -24.31
C THR A 372 -6.82 -18.28 -23.89
N ILE A 373 -7.13 -17.01 -24.14
CA ILE A 373 -6.32 -15.88 -23.72
C ILE A 373 -6.94 -15.23 -22.50
N ARG A 374 -6.07 -14.70 -21.68
CA ARG A 374 -6.40 -13.83 -20.56
C ARG A 374 -5.92 -12.43 -20.91
N VAL A 375 -6.80 -11.44 -20.77
CA VAL A 375 -6.51 -10.03 -21.08
C VAL A 375 -6.65 -9.20 -19.82
N GLU A 376 -5.66 -8.39 -19.51
CA GLU A 376 -5.66 -7.49 -18.36
C GLU A 376 -5.51 -6.05 -18.82
N PHE A 377 -6.46 -5.19 -18.41
CA PHE A 377 -6.40 -3.76 -18.69
C PHE A 377 -5.63 -3.05 -17.59
N ARG A 378 -4.67 -2.22 -17.97
CA ARG A 378 -3.87 -1.40 -17.05
C ARG A 378 -3.79 0.03 -17.56
N ALA A 379 -3.75 0.97 -16.62
CA ALA A 379 -3.48 2.37 -16.93
C ALA A 379 -2.18 2.82 -16.25
N TYR A 380 -1.38 3.60 -16.97
CA TYR A 380 -0.12 4.17 -16.48
C TYR A 380 -0.08 5.66 -16.74
N VAL A 381 0.48 6.42 -15.82
CA VAL A 381 0.87 7.81 -16.05
C VAL A 381 2.36 7.87 -16.37
N LEU A 382 2.70 8.60 -17.42
CA LEU A 382 4.06 9.00 -17.76
C LEU A 382 4.19 10.51 -17.52
N ASP A 383 5.07 10.86 -16.60
CA ASP A 383 5.45 12.23 -16.31
C ASP A 383 6.83 12.51 -16.91
N LYS A 384 6.91 13.53 -17.77
CA LYS A 384 8.16 13.98 -18.39
C LYS A 384 8.60 15.25 -17.66
N LYS A 385 9.70 15.16 -16.93
CA LYS A 385 10.22 16.24 -16.09
C LYS A 385 11.06 17.21 -16.93
N ASP A 386 11.15 18.45 -16.45
CA ASP A 386 11.91 19.52 -17.12
C ASP A 386 13.40 19.19 -17.27
N ASP A 387 13.94 18.34 -16.39
CA ASP A 387 15.32 17.85 -16.45
C ASP A 387 15.54 16.73 -17.49
N GLY A 388 14.52 16.40 -18.28
CA GLY A 388 14.54 15.35 -19.30
C GLY A 388 14.34 13.95 -18.76
N SER A 389 14.24 13.77 -17.44
CA SER A 389 13.91 12.46 -16.85
C SER A 389 12.42 12.15 -16.98
N THR A 390 12.09 10.86 -16.95
CA THR A 390 10.70 10.39 -17.03
C THR A 390 10.35 9.49 -15.86
N GLU A 391 9.13 9.61 -15.38
CA GLU A 391 8.55 8.70 -14.39
C GLU A 391 7.34 7.98 -14.99
N LEU A 392 7.33 6.65 -14.94
CA LEU A 392 6.18 5.84 -15.34
C LEU A 392 5.58 5.16 -14.10
N LYS A 393 4.32 5.45 -13.78
CA LYS A 393 3.62 4.85 -12.64
C LYS A 393 2.34 4.16 -13.08
N MET A 394 2.10 2.94 -12.60
CA MET A 394 0.81 2.29 -12.75
C MET A 394 -0.21 2.99 -11.85
N ILE A 395 -1.38 3.30 -12.39
CA ILE A 395 -2.47 3.96 -11.66
C ILE A 395 -3.73 3.11 -11.58
N TYR A 396 -3.81 2.03 -12.37
CA TYR A 396 -4.94 1.11 -12.36
C TYR A 396 -4.57 -0.24 -12.98
N ALA A 397 -5.14 -1.32 -12.45
CA ALA A 397 -5.16 -2.64 -13.06
C ALA A 397 -6.55 -3.27 -12.88
N SER A 398 -7.12 -3.81 -13.96
CA SER A 398 -8.41 -4.51 -13.91
C SER A 398 -8.22 -5.95 -13.47
N LYS A 399 -9.32 -6.59 -13.04
CA LYS A 399 -9.39 -8.06 -13.05
C LYS A 399 -9.21 -8.57 -14.49
N PRO A 400 -8.62 -9.76 -14.68
CA PRO A 400 -8.46 -10.34 -16.00
C PRO A 400 -9.81 -10.72 -16.64
N VAL A 401 -9.89 -10.63 -17.96
CA VAL A 401 -11.00 -11.11 -18.77
C VAL A 401 -10.51 -12.27 -19.65
N TYR A 402 -11.27 -13.36 -19.70
CA TYR A 402 -10.94 -14.53 -20.51
C TYR A 402 -11.69 -14.50 -21.84
N SER A 403 -11.01 -14.87 -22.92
CA SER A 403 -11.62 -15.03 -24.23
C SER A 403 -10.97 -16.19 -24.97
N SER A 404 -11.76 -17.04 -25.61
CA SER A 404 -11.25 -18.17 -26.38
C SER A 404 -11.35 -17.91 -27.87
N PHE A 405 -10.34 -18.22 -28.67
CA PHE A 405 -10.37 -18.08 -30.13
C PHE A 405 -9.62 -19.21 -30.84
N ILE A 406 -9.89 -19.38 -32.13
CA ILE A 406 -9.20 -20.33 -32.99
C ILE A 406 -8.21 -19.55 -33.84
N LYS A 407 -6.93 -19.91 -33.75
CA LYS A 407 -5.91 -19.40 -34.66
C LYS A 407 -5.76 -20.37 -35.82
N SER A 408 -5.92 -19.86 -37.04
CA SER A 408 -5.73 -20.61 -38.29
C SER A 408 -4.29 -21.10 -38.43
#